data_AF-A0A1P8FKH1-F1
#
_entry.id   AF-A0A1P8FKH1-F1
#
_cell.length_a   1.000
_cell.length_b   1.000
_cell.length_c   1.000
_cell.angle_alpha   90.00
_cell.angle_beta   90.00
_cell.angle_gamma   90.00
#
_symmetry.space_group_name_H-M   'P 1'
#
loop_
_entity.id
_entity.type
_entity.pdbx_description
1 polymer ?
#
loop_
_entity_poly.entity_id
_entity_poly.type
_entity_poly.pdbx_seq_one_letter_code
_entity_poly.pdbx_strand_id
1 'polypeptide(L)' 'MKFLARLAAAGAAAALVAACTEPSQDPARSYAGKEDAKAYSGDAFKGDKAKWESALAARSEAQNDYGNYRAAGKKKTP' A
#
# COMPACT_ATOMS: atom_id res chain seq x y z
N MET A 1 44.73 -6.11 22.04
CA MET A 1 44.06 -4.79 22.09
C MET A 1 43.35 -4.40 20.79
N LYS A 2 44.05 -4.23 19.66
CA LYS A 2 43.44 -3.78 18.37
C LYS A 2 42.40 -4.74 17.79
N PHE A 3 42.58 -6.04 17.97
CA PHE A 3 41.63 -7.07 17.52
C PHE A 3 40.32 -7.04 18.33
N LEU A 4 40.42 -6.85 19.65
CA LEU A 4 39.27 -6.72 20.55
C LEU A 4 38.46 -5.45 20.25
N ALA A 5 39.14 -4.33 19.95
CA ALA A 5 38.46 -3.09 19.55
C ALA A 5 37.69 -3.22 18.23
N ARG A 6 38.22 -3.97 17.26
CA ARG A 6 37.54 -4.25 15.98
C ARG A 6 36.33 -5.17 16.16
N LEU A 7 36.44 -6.18 17.02
CA LEU A 7 35.32 -7.06 17.38
C LEU A 7 34.20 -6.28 18.08
N ALA A 8 34.54 -5.39 19.01
CA ALA A 8 33.56 -4.55 19.68
C ALA A 8 32.86 -3.59 18.71
N ALA A 9 33.60 -2.95 17.79
CA ALA A 9 33.02 -2.07 16.78
C ALA A 9 32.11 -2.81 15.79
N ALA A 10 32.51 -4.02 15.35
CA ALA A 10 31.69 -4.86 14.47
C ALA A 10 30.40 -5.32 15.17
N GLY A 11 30.48 -5.69 16.46
CA GLY A 11 29.32 -6.04 17.27
C GLY A 11 28.34 -4.88 17.44
N ALA A 12 28.85 -3.67 17.72
CA ALA A 12 28.02 -2.48 17.86
C ALA A 12 27.31 -2.10 16.54
N ALA A 13 28.00 -2.21 15.40
CA ALA A 13 27.41 -1.95 14.09
C ALA A 13 26.30 -2.97 13.75
N ALA A 14 26.51 -4.25 14.05
CA ALA A 14 25.51 -5.29 13.84
C ALA A 14 24.25 -5.07 14.70
N ALA A 15 24.42 -4.62 15.95
CA ALA A 15 23.29 -4.30 16.84
C ALA A 15 22.45 -3.11 16.34
N LEU A 16 23.07 -2.09 15.75
CA LEU A 16 22.36 -0.94 15.19
C LEU A 16 21.54 -1.32 13.95
N VAL A 17 22.05 -2.21 13.09
CA VAL A 17 21.30 -2.69 11.91
C VAL A 17 20.15 -3.61 12.32
N ALA A 18 20.35 -4.43 13.35
CA ALA A 18 19.29 -5.29 13.89
C ALA A 18 18.18 -4.52 14.63
N ALA A 19 18.43 -3.28 15.05
CA ALA A 19 17.44 -2.43 15.71
C ALA A 19 16.47 -1.73 14.73
N CYS A 20 16.71 -1.79 13.42
CA CYS A 20 15.82 -1.27 12.39
C CYS A 20 14.82 -2.31 11.86
N THR A 21 14.53 -3.37 12.62
CA THR A 21 13.49 -4.33 12.22
C THR A 21 12.12 -3.73 12.51
N GLU A 22 11.32 -3.57 11.46
CA GLU A 22 9.92 -3.18 11.60
C GLU A 22 9.21 -4.26 12.45
N PRO A 23 8.41 -3.86 13.46
CA PRO A 23 7.57 -4.81 14.18
C PRO A 23 6.74 -5.63 13.20
N SER A 24 6.49 -6.89 13.54
CA SER A 24 5.59 -7.73 12.76
C SER A 24 4.26 -7.00 12.54
N GLN A 25 3.95 -6.70 11.27
CA GLN A 25 2.65 -6.16 10.85
C GLN A 25 1.58 -7.26 10.85
N ASP A 26 1.96 -8.49 11.19
CA ASP A 26 1.01 -9.57 11.40
C ASP A 26 0.13 -9.19 12.60
N PRO A 27 -1.20 -9.06 12.42
CA PRO A 27 -2.08 -8.68 13.50
C PRO A 27 -1.95 -9.69 14.65
N ALA A 28 -1.25 -9.30 15.72
CA ALA A 28 -1.11 -10.11 16.94
C ALA A 28 -2.47 -10.48 17.58
N ARG A 29 -3.56 -9.87 17.10
CA ARG A 29 -4.95 -10.16 17.47
C ARG A 29 -5.83 -10.03 16.23
N SER A 30 -6.77 -10.95 16.05
CA SER A 30 -7.86 -10.79 15.08
C SER A 30 -8.54 -9.44 15.30
N TYR A 31 -8.92 -8.78 14.21
CA TYR A 31 -9.67 -7.53 14.24
C TYR A 31 -10.87 -7.66 15.20
N ALA A 32 -10.80 -6.94 16.32
CA ALA A 32 -11.82 -6.95 17.38
C ALA A 32 -12.83 -5.78 17.23
N GLY A 33 -12.79 -5.09 16.08
CA GLY A 33 -13.74 -4.03 15.75
C GLY A 33 -15.11 -4.57 15.37
N LYS A 34 -16.08 -3.66 15.22
CA LYS A 34 -17.36 -4.00 14.59
C LYS A 34 -17.11 -4.35 13.11
N GLU A 35 -18.02 -5.10 12.51
CA GLU A 35 -17.97 -5.36 11.08
C GLU A 35 -17.91 -4.05 10.30
N ASP A 36 -16.99 -3.98 9.34
CA ASP A 36 -16.79 -2.76 8.55
C ASP A 36 -18.03 -2.48 7.71
N ALA A 37 -18.41 -1.20 7.65
CA ALA A 37 -19.46 -0.77 6.75
C ALA A 37 -19.02 -1.03 5.30
N LYS A 38 -19.92 -1.58 4.48
CA LYS A 38 -19.64 -1.78 3.06
C LYS A 38 -19.28 -0.44 2.42
N ALA A 39 -18.28 -0.45 1.52
CA ALA A 39 -17.77 0.78 0.90
C ALA A 39 -18.84 1.59 0.12
N TYR A 40 -19.94 0.93 -0.27
CA TYR A 40 -21.08 1.54 -0.97
C TYR A 40 -22.26 1.90 -0.05
N SER A 41 -22.13 1.75 1.27
CA SER A 41 -23.23 1.97 2.22
C SER A 41 -23.50 3.44 2.54
N GLY A 42 -22.54 4.35 2.30
CA GLY A 42 -22.69 5.79 2.56
C GLY A 42 -23.52 6.54 1.50
N ASP A 43 -23.82 7.80 1.76
CA ASP A 43 -24.77 8.63 0.99
C ASP A 43 -24.44 8.80 -0.50
N ALA A 44 -23.16 8.70 -0.87
CA ALA A 44 -22.72 8.81 -2.26
C ALA A 44 -23.28 7.68 -3.15
N PHE A 45 -23.44 6.49 -2.57
CA PHE A 45 -23.87 5.29 -3.29
C PHE A 45 -25.17 4.70 -2.74
N LYS A 46 -25.60 5.09 -1.53
CA LYS A 46 -26.89 4.70 -0.91
C LYS A 46 -27.14 3.18 -0.90
N GLY A 47 -26.10 2.39 -0.73
CA GLY A 47 -26.18 0.93 -0.79
C GLY A 47 -26.04 0.33 -2.19
N ASP A 48 -25.93 1.13 -3.25
CA ASP A 48 -25.81 0.66 -4.63
C ASP A 48 -24.37 0.20 -4.93
N LYS A 49 -24.18 -1.13 -4.86
CA LYS A 49 -22.93 -1.78 -5.19
C LYS A 49 -22.53 -1.59 -6.64
N ALA A 50 -23.47 -1.69 -7.58
CA ALA A 50 -23.15 -1.62 -9.01
C ALA A 50 -22.66 -0.23 -9.40
N LYS A 51 -23.30 0.82 -8.87
CA LYS A 51 -22.85 2.20 -9.06
C LYS A 51 -21.47 2.45 -8.45
N TRP A 52 -21.19 1.87 -7.28
CA TRP A 52 -19.88 1.96 -6.65
C TRP A 52 -18.79 1.25 -7.46
N GLU A 53 -19.05 0.04 -7.95
CA GLU A 53 -18.10 -0.72 -8.79
C GLU A 53 -17.82 0.00 -10.12
N SER A 54 -18.85 0.57 -10.75
CA SER A 54 -18.68 1.37 -11.97
C SER A 54 -17.83 2.63 -11.72
N ALA A 55 -18.09 3.36 -10.64
CA ALA A 55 -17.27 4.52 -10.27
C ALA A 55 -15.83 4.14 -9.93
N LEU A 56 -15.63 2.97 -9.30
CA LEU A 56 -14.31 2.44 -9.00
C LEU A 56 -13.54 2.08 -10.28
N ALA A 57 -14.19 1.43 -11.25
CA ALA A 57 -13.59 1.11 -12.54
C ALA A 57 -13.19 2.38 -13.30
N ALA A 58 -14.09 3.36 -13.39
CA ALA A 58 -13.80 4.64 -14.04
C ALA A 58 -12.62 5.38 -13.39
N ARG A 59 -12.51 5.34 -12.06
CA ARG A 59 -11.36 5.90 -11.35
C ARG A 59 -10.07 5.15 -11.68
N SER A 60 -10.11 3.81 -11.70
CA SER A 60 -8.95 2.99 -12.04
C SER A 60 -8.45 3.26 -13.45
N GLU A 61 -9.36 3.47 -14.40
CA GLU A 61 -8.99 3.84 -15.77
C GLU A 61 -8.34 5.22 -15.84
N ALA A 62 -8.92 6.21 -15.17
CA ALA A 62 -8.38 7.57 -15.15
C ALA A 62 -6.98 7.65 -14.49
N GLN A 63 -6.70 6.80 -13.51
CA GLN A 63 -5.41 6.72 -12.81
C GLN A 63 -4.40 5.78 -13.51
N ASN A 64 -4.77 5.16 -14.64
CA ASN A 64 -3.88 4.27 -15.37
C ASN A 64 -3.07 5.03 -16.42
N ASP A 65 -1.88 5.49 -16.03
CA ASP A 65 -0.96 6.21 -16.93
C ASP A 65 -0.62 5.43 -18.19
N TYR A 66 -0.41 4.11 -18.12
CA TYR A 66 -0.14 3.30 -19.29
C TYR A 66 -1.30 3.32 -20.30
N GLY A 67 -2.54 3.20 -19.80
CA GLY A 67 -3.75 3.35 -20.59
C GLY A 67 -3.87 4.76 -21.18
N ASN A 68 -3.62 5.78 -20.37
CA ASN A 68 -3.69 7.18 -20.74
C ASN A 68 -2.68 7.53 -21.85
N TYR A 69 -1.42 7.11 -21.72
CA TYR A 69 -0.39 7.32 -22.73
C TYR A 69 -0.70 6.55 -24.03
N ARG A 70 -1.22 5.31 -23.94
CA ARG A 70 -1.66 4.57 -25.12
C ARG A 70 -2.84 5.24 -25.83
N ALA A 71 -3.84 5.71 -25.08
CA ALA A 71 -5.00 6.41 -25.63
C ALA A 71 -4.60 7.75 -26.27
N ALA A 72 -3.71 8.52 -25.64
CA ALA A 72 -3.16 9.76 -26.18
C ALA A 72 -2.35 9.52 -27.46
N GLY A 73 -1.57 8.44 -27.51
CA GLY A 73 -0.86 8.01 -28.72
C GLY A 73 -1.79 7.69 -29.88
N LYS A 74 -2.92 7.02 -29.62
CA LYS A 74 -3.94 6.74 -30.65
C LYS A 74 -4.67 7.98 -31.16
N LYS A 75 -4.89 8.99 -30.30
CA LYS A 75 -5.51 10.28 -30.70
C LYS A 75 -4.59 11.16 -31.57
N LYS A 76 -3.30 10.84 -31.66
CA LYS A 76 -2.31 11.57 -32.46
C LYS A 76 -2.12 11.02 -33.87
N THR A 77 -2.74 9.89 -34.20
CA THR A 77 -2.73 9.35 -35.57
C THR A 77 -3.97 9.89 -36.30
N PRO A 78 -3.81 10.54 -37.46
CA PRO A 78 -4.92 11.09 -38.24
C PRO A 78 -5.89 10.00 -38.74
#